data_AF-A0A0R3RRT5-F1
#
_entry.id   AF-A0A0R3RRT5-F1
#
_cell.length_a   1.000
_cell.length_b   1.000
_cell.length_c   1.000
_cell.angle_alpha   90.00
_cell.angle_beta   90.00
_cell.angle_gamma   90.00
#
_symmetry.space_group_name_H-M   'P 1'
#
loop_
_entity.id
_entity.type
_entity.pdbx_description
1 polymer ?
#
loop_
_entity_poly.entity_id
_entity_poly.type
_entity_poly.pdbx_seq_one_letter_code
_entity_poly.pdbx_strand_id
1 'polypeptide(L)' 'MYDSKTILISETKLCSRQYPINIRKDRQRKPFHMDCSIEKDEFSITNCSNWATAGYCLSNNATRFLWCRKTCLCVGPPQL' A
#
# COMPACT_ATOMS: atom_id res chain seq x y z
N MET A 1 -5.57 -28.89 -27.36
CA MET A 1 -5.15 -27.77 -28.23
C MET A 1 -6.07 -26.59 -27.93
N TYR A 2 -5.49 -25.40 -27.74
CA TYR A 2 -6.05 -24.12 -27.23
C TYR A 2 -7.41 -23.72 -27.88
N ASP A 3 -8.27 -22.87 -27.31
CA ASP A 3 -7.96 -21.55 -26.75
C ASP A 3 -9.15 -20.82 -26.06
N SER A 4 -8.77 -19.83 -25.25
CA SER A 4 -9.43 -18.57 -24.91
C SER A 4 -10.49 -18.48 -23.81
N LYS A 5 -10.01 -17.92 -22.69
CA LYS A 5 -10.73 -17.49 -21.49
C LYS A 5 -11.48 -16.17 -21.74
N THR A 6 -12.72 -16.08 -21.30
CA THR A 6 -13.36 -14.83 -20.88
C THR A 6 -14.14 -15.13 -19.61
N ILE A 7 -13.60 -14.77 -18.44
CA ILE A 7 -14.31 -14.91 -17.17
C ILE A 7 -14.92 -13.56 -16.84
N LEU A 8 -16.24 -13.54 -16.85
CA LEU A 8 -17.13 -12.47 -16.46
C LEU A 8 -16.76 -11.95 -15.06
N ILE A 9 -16.60 -10.63 -14.93
CA ILE A 9 -16.32 -9.97 -13.66
C ILE A 9 -17.63 -9.93 -12.85
N SER A 10 -17.76 -10.81 -11.86
CA SER A 10 -18.86 -10.79 -10.89
C SER A 10 -18.71 -9.60 -9.93
N GLU A 11 -19.82 -8.93 -9.68
CA GLU A 11 -19.96 -7.71 -8.89
C GLU A 11 -19.31 -7.82 -7.49
N THR A 12 -18.25 -7.05 -7.26
CA THR A 12 -17.80 -6.72 -5.90
C THR A 12 -18.13 -5.26 -5.64
N LYS A 13 -18.97 -5.00 -4.64
CA LYS A 13 -19.31 -3.66 -4.18
C LYS A 13 -18.07 -2.96 -3.62
N LEU A 14 -17.35 -2.23 -4.48
CA LEU A 14 -16.45 -1.17 -4.02
C LEU A 14 -17.28 -0.04 -3.41
N CYS A 15 -16.88 0.43 -2.23
CA CYS A 15 -17.42 1.63 -1.58
C CYS A 15 -17.21 2.85 -2.47
N SER A 16 -18.14 3.09 -3.41
CA SER A 16 -18.04 4.11 -4.44
C SER A 16 -18.73 5.37 -3.95
N ARG A 17 -17.99 6.18 -3.19
CA ARG A 17 -18.43 7.51 -2.77
C ARG A 17 -18.29 8.44 -3.99
N GLN A 18 -19.37 8.59 -4.77
CA GLN A 18 -19.37 9.44 -5.97
C GLN A 18 -19.46 10.91 -5.55
N TYR A 19 -18.32 11.55 -5.34
CA TYR A 19 -18.25 13.00 -5.15
C TYR A 19 -18.28 13.71 -6.51
N PRO A 20 -18.90 14.91 -6.60
CA PRO A 20 -18.80 15.72 -7.81
C PRO A 20 -17.34 16.04 -8.12
N ILE A 21 -16.92 15.79 -9.37
CA ILE A 21 -15.55 16.04 -9.85
C ILE A 21 -15.37 17.56 -9.95
N ASN A 22 -14.93 18.18 -8.86
CA ASN A 22 -14.37 19.52 -8.91
C ASN A 22 -12.97 19.37 -9.53
N ILE A 23 -12.82 19.67 -10.83
CA ILE A 23 -11.52 19.71 -11.53
C ILE A 23 -10.74 20.90 -10.98
N ARG A 24 -10.24 20.77 -9.76
CA ARG A 24 -9.24 21.66 -9.21
C ARG A 24 -8.01 21.48 -10.09
N LYS A 25 -7.59 22.56 -10.76
CA LYS A 25 -6.34 22.69 -11.52
C LYS A 25 -5.30 21.77 -10.90
N ASP A 26 -4.96 20.69 -11.61
CA ASP A 26 -4.10 19.62 -11.11
C ASP A 26 -2.76 20.25 -10.71
N ARG A 27 -2.60 20.54 -9.42
CA ARG A 27 -1.31 20.86 -8.85
C ARG A 27 -0.56 19.55 -8.97
N GLN A 28 0.14 19.39 -10.10
CA GLN A 28 0.95 18.22 -10.46
C GLN A 28 1.44 17.57 -9.17
N ARG A 29 0.73 16.52 -8.73
CA ARG A 29 1.02 15.89 -7.45
C ARG A 29 2.42 15.33 -7.60
N LYS A 30 3.39 15.96 -6.93
CA LYS A 30 4.75 15.43 -6.92
C LYS A 30 4.68 14.02 -6.33
N PRO A 31 5.33 13.03 -6.94
CA PRO A 31 5.45 11.71 -6.34
C PRO A 31 5.95 11.85 -4.90
N PHE A 32 5.36 11.08 -3.99
CA PHE A 32 5.86 11.01 -2.63
C PHE A 32 7.29 10.46 -2.67
N HIS A 33 8.25 11.28 -2.25
CA HIS A 33 9.66 10.88 -2.15
C HIS A 33 9.96 10.55 -0.69
N MET A 34 10.31 9.29 -0.44
CA MET A 34 10.60 8.74 0.88
C MET A 34 12.10 8.61 1.05
N ASP A 35 12.65 9.10 2.16
CA ASP A 35 14.09 9.03 2.45
C ASP A 35 14.37 8.01 3.56
N CYS A 36 14.85 6.84 3.15
CA CYS A 36 15.15 5.72 4.04
C CYS A 36 16.23 6.00 5.10
N SER A 37 17.05 7.03 4.91
CA SER A 37 18.10 7.40 5.88
C SER A 37 17.51 8.01 7.16
N ILE A 38 16.40 8.75 7.04
CA ILE A 38 15.76 9.46 8.16
C ILE A 38 14.51 8.76 8.68
N GLU A 39 13.91 7.88 7.88
CA GLU A 39 12.67 7.21 8.24
C GLU A 39 12.86 6.20 9.38
N LYS A 40 11.86 6.17 10.26
CA LYS A 40 11.82 5.35 11.47
C LYS A 40 10.47 4.67 11.59
N ASP A 41 10.49 3.50 12.21
CA ASP A 41 9.28 2.84 12.64
C ASP A 41 8.82 3.44 13.98
N GLU A 42 7.51 3.62 14.12
CA GLU A 42 6.88 4.05 15.37
C GLU A 42 6.87 2.92 16.39
N PHE A 43 6.70 1.68 15.91
CA PHE A 43 6.72 0.49 16.74
C PHE A 43 8.08 -0.22 16.70
N SER A 44 8.29 -1.13 17.64
CA SER A 44 9.53 -1.91 17.71
C SER A 44 9.80 -2.69 16.43
N ILE A 45 11.08 -2.92 16.14
CA ILE A 45 11.51 -3.68 14.97
C ILE A 45 10.91 -5.08 14.93
N THR A 46 10.73 -5.71 16.09
CA THR A 46 10.08 -7.03 16.20
C THR A 46 8.62 -6.98 15.74
N ASN A 47 7.86 -5.98 16.16
CA ASN A 47 6.45 -5.84 15.75
C ASN A 47 6.35 -5.56 14.25
N CYS A 48 7.17 -4.63 13.76
CA CYS A 48 7.16 -4.28 12.35
C CYS A 48 7.61 -5.44 11.45
N SER A 49 8.60 -6.22 11.88
CA SER A 49 9.01 -7.45 11.19
C SER A 49 7.88 -8.48 11.16
N ASN A 50 7.23 -8.74 12.29
CA ASN A 50 6.12 -9.68 12.37
C ASN A 50 4.95 -9.27 11.47
N TRP A 51 4.59 -7.98 11.48
CA TRP A 51 3.52 -7.45 10.61
C TRP A 51 3.91 -7.45 9.14
N ALA A 52 5.18 -7.19 8.80
CA ALA A 52 5.66 -7.30 7.43
C ALA A 52 5.53 -8.73 6.91
N THR A 53 5.97 -9.72 7.70
CA THR A 53 5.83 -11.16 7.39
C THR A 53 4.36 -11.59 7.30
N ALA A 54 3.48 -11.02 8.13
CA ALA A 54 2.04 -11.26 8.08
C ALA A 54 1.35 -10.57 6.88
N GLY A 55 2.08 -9.85 6.02
CA GLY A 55 1.55 -9.19 4.83
C GLY A 55 0.89 -7.84 5.09
N TYR A 56 1.01 -7.27 6.29
CA TYR A 56 0.33 -6.03 6.67
C TYR A 56 0.95 -4.81 5.99
N CYS A 57 2.21 -4.89 5.58
CA CYS A 57 2.79 -3.90 4.69
C CYS A 57 2.02 -3.80 3.36
N LEU A 58 1.25 -4.81 2.95
CA LEU A 58 0.43 -4.78 1.73
C LEU A 58 -1.05 -4.51 2.00
N SER A 59 -1.60 -5.12 3.05
CA SER A 59 -3.04 -5.08 3.36
C SER A 59 -3.46 -3.95 4.29
N ASN A 60 -2.53 -3.33 5.04
CA ASN A 60 -2.85 -2.31 6.04
C ASN A 60 -2.04 -1.01 5.81
N ASN A 61 -2.73 0.04 5.36
CA ASN A 61 -2.12 1.34 5.10
C ASN A 61 -1.56 2.02 6.37
N ALA A 62 -2.15 1.81 7.53
CA ALA A 62 -1.62 2.36 8.78
C ALA A 62 -0.28 1.68 9.15
N THR A 63 -0.20 0.36 9.00
CA THR A 63 1.05 -0.38 9.14
C THR A 63 2.10 0.15 8.17
N ARG A 64 1.75 0.30 6.88
CA ARG A 64 2.69 0.76 5.86
C ARG A 64 3.18 2.19 6.07
N PHE A 65 2.28 3.14 6.38
CA PHE A 65 2.59 4.57 6.30
C PHE A 65 2.69 5.28 7.65
N LEU A 66 2.20 4.71 8.74
CA LEU A 66 2.22 5.34 10.06
C LEU A 66 3.13 4.60 11.01
N TRP A 67 3.04 3.27 11.04
CA TRP A 67 3.64 2.48 12.11
C TRP A 67 4.98 1.88 11.77
N CYS A 68 5.12 1.35 10.56
CA CYS A 68 6.29 0.58 10.14
C CYS A 68 6.82 1.08 8.80
N ARG A 69 6.89 2.41 8.63
CA ARG A 69 7.31 3.05 7.37
C ARG A 69 8.66 2.55 6.88
N LYS A 70 9.66 2.51 7.76
CA LYS A 70 11.01 2.10 7.39
C LYS A 70 11.02 0.63 7.01
N THR A 71 10.43 -0.23 7.86
CA THR A 71 10.37 -1.66 7.59
C THR A 71 9.62 -1.94 6.28
N CYS A 72 8.43 -1.37 6.09
CA CYS A 72 7.58 -1.68 4.94
C CYS A 72 8.04 -1.06 3.61
N LEU A 73 8.70 0.10 3.62
CA LEU A 73 9.02 0.84 2.40
C LEU A 73 10.52 0.85 2.05
N CYS A 74 11.43 0.61 3.01
CA CYS A 74 12.87 0.59 2.76
C CYS A 74 13.48 -0.81 2.77
N VAL A 75 13.13 -1.61 3.77
CA VAL A 75 13.68 -2.97 3.92
C VAL A 75 12.85 -3.95 3.10
N GLY A 76 11.53 -3.78 3.14
CA GLY A 76 10.57 -4.73 2.59
C GLY A 76 10.36 -5.93 3.53
N PRO A 77 9.28 -6.70 3.34
CA PRO A 77 9.13 -7.96 4.04
C PRO A 77 10.31 -8.89 3.70
N PRO A 78 10.80 -9.70 4.65
CA PRO A 78 11.81 -10.70 4.35
C PRO A 78 11.30 -11.61 3.23
N GLN A 79 12.09 -11.73 2.16
CA GLN A 79 11.82 -12.66 1.07
C GLN A 79 11.93 -14.06 1.70
N LEU A 80 10.81 -14.80 1.73
CA LEU A 80 10.81 -16.21 2.14
C LEU A 80 11.52 -17.07 1.11
#